data_AF-A0A9J5YQK0-F1
#
_entry.id   AF-A0A9J5YQK0-F1
#
_cell.length_a   1.000
_cell.length_b   1.000
_cell.length_c   1.000
_cell.angle_alpha   90.00
_cell.angle_beta   90.00
_cell.angle_gamma   90.00
#
_symmetry.space_group_name_H-M   'P 1'
#
loop_
_entity.id
_entity.type
_entity.pdbx_description
1 polymer ?
#
loop_
_entity_poly.entity_id
_entity_poly.type
_entity_poly.pdbx_seq_one_letter_code
_entity_poly.pdbx_strand_id
1 'polypeptide(L)' 'MGEEMKRAAQTGDIDAFYKIIEDNPSILKQIDALEFVETPLHTAASFGQTDFAIEMLTLMPSFGRKLDIALCI' A
#
# COMPACT_ATOMS: atom_id res chain seq x y z
N MET A 1 5.99 8.14 2.21
CA MET A 1 5.00 7.31 2.94
C MET A 1 4.91 7.84 4.36
N GLY A 2 3.71 8.12 4.88
CA GLY A 2 3.53 8.55 6.27
C GLY A 2 3.73 7.39 7.26
N GLU A 3 4.21 7.68 8.47
CA GLU A 3 4.45 6.70 9.55
C GLU A 3 3.20 5.83 9.84
N GLU A 4 2.02 6.44 9.83
CA GLU A 4 0.76 5.75 10.13
C GLU A 4 0.39 4.71 9.07
N MET A 5 0.58 5.05 7.80
CA MET A 5 0.33 4.13 6.69
C MET A 5 1.34 2.98 6.68
N LYS A 6 2.58 3.25 7.09
CA LYS A 6 3.61 2.20 7.21
C LYS A 6 3.22 1.23 8.30
N ARG A 7 2.80 1.74 9.45
CA ARG A 7 2.31 0.92 10.56
C ARG A 7 1.10 0.09 10.15
N ALA A 8 0.10 0.70 9.50
CA ALA A 8 -1.07 0.00 8.99
C ALA A 8 -0.70 -1.15 8.05
N ALA A 9 0.25 -0.93 7.13
CA ALA A 9 0.76 -1.96 6.24
C ALA A 9 1.54 -3.07 6.96
N GLN A 10 2.32 -2.74 8.00
CA GLN A 10 3.06 -3.73 8.80
C GLN A 10 2.13 -4.62 9.63
N THR A 11 1.10 -4.02 10.24
CA THR A 11 0.18 -4.72 11.12
C THR A 11 -1.01 -5.33 10.38
N GLY A 12 -1.21 -4.98 9.10
CA GLY A 12 -2.38 -5.36 8.33
C GLY A 12 -3.66 -4.65 8.80
N ASP A 13 -3.54 -3.46 9.40
CA ASP A 13 -4.67 -2.71 9.96
C ASP A 13 -5.44 -2.00 8.84
N ILE A 14 -6.45 -2.69 8.32
CA ILE A 14 -7.32 -2.23 7.23
C ILE A 14 -8.17 -1.04 7.66
N ASP A 15 -8.67 -1.02 8.90
CA ASP A 15 -9.44 0.10 9.45
C ASP A 15 -8.62 1.39 9.48
N ALA A 16 -7.37 1.32 9.95
CA ALA A 16 -6.45 2.46 9.92
C ALA A 16 -6.18 2.92 8.47
N PHE A 17 -6.03 1.98 7.54
CA PHE A 17 -5.84 2.31 6.13
C PHE A 17 -7.04 3.05 5.52
N TYR A 18 -8.27 2.62 5.79
CA TYR A 18 -9.46 3.34 5.34
C TYR A 18 -9.58 4.73 5.96
N LYS A 19 -9.25 4.90 7.24
CA LYS A 19 -9.21 6.22 7.89
C LYS A 19 -8.22 7.17 7.24
N ILE A 20 -7.03 6.69 6.87
CA ILE A 20 -6.01 7.50 6.20
C ILE A 20 -6.49 7.92 4.80
N ILE A 21 -7.20 7.05 4.09
CA ILE A 21 -7.80 7.38 2.79
C ILE A 21 -8.93 8.40 2.95
N GLU A 22 -9.77 8.27 3.99
CA GLU A 22 -10.85 9.20 4.27
C GLU A 22 -10.31 10.60 4.60
N ASP A 23 -9.27 10.68 5.42
CA ASP A 23 -8.59 11.94 5.75
C ASP A 23 -7.89 12.56 4.53
N ASN A 24 -7.29 11.72 3.69
CA ASN A 24 -6.59 12.17 2.49
C ASN A 24 -6.80 11.24 1.28
N PRO A 25 -7.85 11.47 0.46
CA PRO A 25 -8.19 10.59 -0.65
C PRO A 25 -7.15 10.59 -1.79
N SER A 26 -6.25 11.57 -1.80
CA SER A 26 -5.16 11.65 -2.80
C SER A 26 -3.89 10.92 -2.38
N ILE A 27 -3.83 10.35 -1.17
CA ILE A 27 -2.62 9.71 -0.65
C ILE A 27 -2.18 8.51 -1.49
N LEU A 28 -3.13 7.71 -1.99
CA LEU A 28 -2.83 6.56 -2.83
C LEU A 28 -2.17 6.97 -4.15
N LYS A 29 -2.62 8.07 -4.76
CA LYS A 29 -2.00 8.63 -5.98
C LYS A 29 -0.59 9.17 -5.73
N GLN A 30 -0.36 9.76 -4.56
CA GLN A 30 0.98 10.23 -4.19
C GLN A 30 1.95 9.06 -4.01
N ILE A 31 1.47 7.93 -3.49
CA ILE A 31 2.28 6.72 -3.32
C ILE A 31 2.51 6.03 -4.67
N ASP A 32 1.51 5.99 -5.54
CA ASP A 32 1.63 5.44 -6.89
C ASP A 32 2.62 6.23 -7.76
N ALA A 33 2.68 7.56 -7.57
CA ALA A 33 3.64 8.45 -8.24
C ALA A 33 5.10 8.24 -7.78
N LEU A 34 5.32 7.61 -6.63
CA LEU A 34 6.64 7.37 -6.05
C LEU A 34 7.15 5.99 -6.47
N GLU A 35 7.85 5.91 -7.60
CA GLU A 35 8.21 4.61 -8.23
C GLU A 35 9.33 3.81 -7.52
N PHE A 36 10.05 4.40 -6.56
CA PHE A 36 11.26 3.79 -5.96
C PHE A 36 11.27 3.75 -4.43
N VAL A 37 10.17 4.12 -3.78
CA VAL A 37 10.10 4.16 -2.33
C VAL A 37 9.33 2.93 -1.87
N GLU A 38 9.83 2.25 -0.83
CA GLU A 38 9.17 1.10 -0.19
C GLU A 38 7.67 1.39 -0.03
N THR A 39 6.87 0.74 -0.88
CA THR A 39 5.42 0.99 -0.91
C THR A 39 4.76 0.24 0.24
N PRO A 40 3.60 0.71 0.74
CA PRO A 40 2.81 -0.04 1.72
C PRO A 40 2.58 -1.50 1.29
N LEU A 41 2.51 -1.75 -0.01
CA LEU A 41 2.36 -3.09 -0.55
C LEU A 41 3.60 -3.97 -0.32
N HIS A 42 4.82 -3.44 -0.51
CA HIS A 42 6.05 -4.16 -0.19
C HIS A 42 6.13 -4.50 1.30
N THR A 43 5.79 -3.54 2.16
CA THR A 43 5.76 -3.75 3.60
C THR A 43 4.72 -4.80 3.99
N ALA A 44 3.48 -4.69 3.49
CA ALA A 44 2.43 -5.67 3.77
C ALA A 44 2.83 -7.08 3.30
N ALA A 45 3.37 -7.20 2.07
CA ALA A 45 3.85 -8.47 1.55
C ALA A 45 5.01 -9.06 2.37
N SER A 46 5.98 -8.22 2.76
CA SER A 46 7.13 -8.64 3.59
C SER A 46 6.71 -9.10 4.99
N PHE A 47 5.60 -8.57 5.52
CA PHE A 47 5.06 -8.96 6.83
C PHE A 47 3.97 -10.04 6.71
N GLY A 48 3.66 -10.53 5.50
CA GLY A 48 2.66 -11.57 5.26
C GLY A 48 1.20 -11.09 5.38
N GLN A 49 0.97 -9.78 5.36
CA GLN A 49 -0.34 -9.14 5.44
C GLN A 49 -1.07 -9.21 4.10
N THR A 50 -1.46 -10.42 3.72
CA THR A 50 -2.03 -10.72 2.40
C THR A 50 -3.41 -10.08 2.22
N ASP A 51 -4.25 -10.10 3.26
CA ASP A 51 -5.58 -9.46 3.22
C ASP A 51 -5.48 -7.95 3.01
N PHE A 52 -4.55 -7.30 3.72
CA PHE A 52 -4.26 -5.88 3.53
C PHE A 52 -3.80 -5.58 2.09
N ALA A 53 -2.90 -6.41 1.55
CA ALA A 53 -2.43 -6.26 0.17
C ALA A 53 -3.57 -6.41 -0.85
N ILE A 54 -4.48 -7.38 -0.64
CA ILE A 54 -5.65 -7.60 -1.50
C ILE A 54 -6.59 -6.39 -1.46
N GLU A 55 -6.88 -5.85 -0.28
CA GLU A 55 -7.71 -4.65 -0.13
C GLU A 55 -7.08 -3.43 -0.83
N MET A 56 -5.76 -3.25 -0.66
CA MET A 56 -5.03 -2.17 -1.33
C MET A 56 -5.10 -2.28 -2.85
N LEU A 57 -4.95 -3.49 -3.39
CA LEU A 57 -5.05 -3.79 -4.82
C LEU A 57 -6.49 -3.66 -5.34
N THR A 58 -7.49 -3.92 -4.51
CA THR A 58 -8.91 -3.76 -4.84
C THR A 58 -9.28 -2.29 -5.00
N LEU A 59 -8.81 -1.44 -4.07
CA LEU A 59 -9.03 0.01 -4.12
C LEU A 59 -8.24 0.69 -5.23
N MET A 60 -7.04 0.19 -5.53
CA MET A 60 -6.18 0.78 -6.55
C MET A 60 -5.46 -0.32 -7.35
N PRO A 61 -6.13 -0.89 -8.38
CA PRO A 61 -5.55 -1.97 -9.18
C PRO A 61 -4.33 -1.52 -10.01
N SER A 62 -4.08 -0.21 -10.15
CA SER A 62 -2.85 0.30 -10.77
C SER A 62 -1.58 -0.10 -9.99
N PHE A 63 -1.67 -0.31 -8.67
CA PHE A 63 -0.55 -0.89 -7.90
C PHE A 63 -0.22 -2.33 -8.33
N GLY A 64 -1.25 -3.11 -8.69
CA GLY A 64 -1.07 -4.49 -9.17
C GLY A 64 -0.42 -4.55 -10.55
N ARG A 65 -0.62 -3.51 -11.37
CA ARG A 65 0.03 -3.41 -12.69
C ARG A 65 1.49 -3.00 -12.58
N LYS A 66 1.85 -2.24 -11.53
CA LYS A 66 3.23 -1.81 -11.24
C LYS A 66 4.11 -2.95 -10.71
N LEU A 67 3.49 -4.00 -10.16
CA LEU A 67 4.14 -5.25 -9.73
C LEU A 67 4.71 -6.10 -10.88
N ASP A 68 4.24 -5.91 -12.12
CA ASP A 68 4.74 -6.69 -13.28
C ASP A 68 6.19 -6.32 -13.66
N ILE A 69 6.63 -5.09 -13.35
CA ILE A 69 7.95 -4.57 -13.75
C ILE A 69 9.00 -4.70 -12.63
N ALA A 70 8.61 -4.96 -11.39
CA ALA A 70 9.49 -4.91 -10.21
C ALA A 70 9.67 -6.27 -9.51
N LEU A 71 9.48 -7.40 -10.21
CA LEU A 71 9.90 -8.73 -9.77
C LEU A 71 11.43 -8.88 -9.93
N CYS A 72 12.20 -8.04 -9.22
CA CYS A 72 13.59 -8.29 -8.90
C CYS A 72 13.73 -8.20 -7.38
N ILE A 73 13.59 -9.38 -6.77
CA ILE A 73 14.21 -9.74 -5.49
C ILE A 73 15.74 -9.59 -5.63
#